data_AF-A0A8S3PVP6-F1
#
_entry.id   AF-A0A8S3PVP6-F1
#
_cell.length_a   1.000
_cell.length_b   1.000
_cell.length_c   1.000
_cell.angle_alpha   90.00
_cell.angle_beta   90.00
_cell.angle_gamma   90.00
#
_symmetry.space_group_name_H-M   'P 1'
#
loop_
_entity.id
_entity.type
_entity.pdbx_description
1 polymer ?
#
loop_
_entity_poly.entity_id
_entity_poly.type
_entity_poly.pdbx_seq_one_letter_code
_entity_poly.pdbx_strand_id
1 'polypeptide(L)'
;MVERNQQEQEGLDNNRQPQESKRTSDTSENNIRRKRVKWPNNKSKSEWQQFDEDVDAILNTTLAGNIDRKIELMTSFIYNIGMDRFGADEKEVVRREDQKNRRESKIAKMRKDLRQLKKRYNQASEDEKPALSELRDTIRKKLKITRRAERTRKRRKNRESKSSIYSRSFPIYIKIFGEERIRTTES
;
A
#
# COMPACT_ATOMS: atom_id res chain seq x y z
N MET A 1 -30.98 -69.59 -11.99
CA MET A 1 -31.50 -68.21 -12.18
C MET A 1 -30.30 -67.31 -12.38
N VAL A 2 -29.89 -67.05 -13.62
CA VAL A 2 -30.36 -65.95 -14.50
C VAL A 2 -30.01 -64.57 -13.92
N GLU A 3 -28.85 -64.09 -14.36
CA GLU A 3 -28.58 -62.78 -15.00
C GLU A 3 -29.28 -61.47 -14.58
N ARG A 4 -28.42 -60.44 -14.52
CA ARG A 4 -28.53 -59.03 -14.99
C ARG A 4 -29.35 -58.05 -14.10
N ASN A 5 -28.71 -57.07 -13.45
CA ASN A 5 -28.11 -55.80 -13.91
C ASN A 5 -29.11 -54.65 -14.20
N GLN A 6 -28.73 -53.45 -13.72
CA GLN A 6 -29.25 -52.08 -13.99
C GLN A 6 -30.45 -51.66 -13.10
N GLN A 7 -30.53 -50.48 -12.45
CA GLN A 7 -29.96 -49.12 -12.57
C GLN A 7 -29.90 -48.49 -11.14
N GLU A 8 -28.85 -47.77 -10.70
CA GLU A 8 -28.63 -46.29 -10.78
C GLU A 8 -29.79 -45.47 -10.16
N GLN A 9 -29.67 -44.45 -9.29
CA GLN A 9 -28.70 -43.34 -9.09
C GLN A 9 -28.79 -42.89 -7.60
N GLU A 10 -27.70 -42.75 -6.85
CA GLU A 10 -26.87 -41.53 -6.69
C GLU A 10 -27.62 -40.21 -6.46
N GLY A 11 -27.26 -39.54 -5.36
CA GLY A 11 -27.14 -38.08 -5.34
C GLY A 11 -28.25 -37.30 -4.63
N LEU A 12 -28.09 -37.11 -3.32
CA LEU A 12 -28.67 -35.95 -2.63
C LEU A 12 -28.00 -34.68 -3.18
N ASP A 13 -28.64 -34.05 -4.16
CA ASP A 13 -28.20 -32.79 -4.75
C ASP A 13 -28.48 -31.65 -3.76
N ASN A 14 -27.46 -31.34 -2.95
CA ASN A 14 -27.44 -30.18 -2.08
C ASN A 14 -27.36 -28.92 -2.93
N ASN A 15 -28.53 -28.30 -3.09
CA ASN A 15 -28.70 -26.93 -3.54
C ASN A 15 -27.81 -25.95 -2.75
N ARG A 16 -26.62 -25.66 -3.30
CA ARG A 16 -25.82 -24.48 -2.95
C ARG A 16 -25.19 -23.92 -4.22
N GLN A 17 -26.00 -23.20 -4.98
CA GLN A 17 -25.54 -22.27 -6.00
C GLN A 17 -24.43 -21.37 -5.42
N PRO A 18 -23.23 -21.32 -6.04
CA PRO A 18 -22.27 -20.26 -5.78
C PRO A 18 -22.87 -18.95 -6.27
N GLN A 19 -23.15 -18.03 -5.35
CA GLN A 19 -23.42 -16.65 -5.70
C GLN A 19 -22.12 -16.07 -6.29
N GLU A 20 -21.99 -16.16 -7.61
CA GLU A 20 -21.07 -15.34 -8.39
C GLU A 20 -21.42 -13.89 -8.09
N SER A 21 -20.60 -13.26 -7.24
CA SER A 21 -20.58 -11.82 -7.13
C SER A 21 -20.22 -11.27 -8.51
N LYS A 22 -21.23 -10.81 -9.25
CA LYS A 22 -21.05 -9.95 -10.41
C LYS A 22 -20.33 -8.69 -9.93
N ARG A 23 -19.01 -8.75 -9.93
CA ARG A 23 -18.13 -7.60 -9.83
C ARG A 23 -18.38 -6.85 -11.12
N THR A 24 -19.26 -5.85 -11.07
CA THR A 24 -19.49 -4.94 -12.18
C THR A 24 -18.15 -4.35 -12.57
N SER A 25 -17.62 -4.89 -13.66
CA SER A 25 -16.45 -4.44 -14.36
C SER A 25 -16.88 -3.25 -15.20
N ASP A 26 -17.13 -2.11 -14.56
CA ASP A 26 -17.33 -0.85 -15.26
C ASP A 26 -16.88 0.30 -14.35
N THR A 27 -15.58 0.57 -14.39
CA THR A 27 -14.99 1.93 -14.39
C THR A 27 -13.50 1.76 -14.72
N SER A 28 -13.22 1.25 -15.92
CA SER A 28 -11.89 1.26 -16.51
C SER A 28 -11.81 2.39 -17.53
N GLU A 29 -11.93 3.63 -17.07
CA GLU A 29 -11.59 4.83 -17.84
C GLU A 29 -11.54 6.01 -16.85
N ASN A 30 -10.47 6.80 -16.87
CA ASN A 30 -10.14 7.94 -15.97
C ASN A 30 -9.37 7.66 -14.66
N ASN A 31 -8.29 6.86 -14.70
CA ASN A 31 -7.25 6.95 -13.66
C ASN A 31 -6.13 7.92 -14.05
N ILE A 32 -6.49 9.11 -14.58
CA ILE A 32 -5.58 10.25 -14.55
C ILE A 32 -5.50 10.64 -13.07
N ARG A 33 -4.38 10.35 -12.42
CA ARG A 33 -4.15 10.76 -11.04
C ARG A 33 -4.41 12.27 -10.96
N ARG A 34 -5.42 12.69 -10.17
CA ARG A 34 -5.74 14.10 -9.95
C ARG A 34 -4.46 14.85 -9.56
N LYS A 35 -4.24 16.03 -10.15
CA LYS A 35 -3.10 16.88 -9.81
C LYS A 35 -3.18 17.20 -8.32
N ARG A 36 -2.05 17.17 -7.62
CA ARG A 36 -2.03 17.49 -6.19
C ARG A 36 -2.22 19.00 -6.04
N VAL A 37 -3.03 19.44 -5.09
CA VAL A 37 -3.16 20.87 -4.76
C VAL A 37 -1.91 21.32 -4.00
N LYS A 38 -1.41 22.52 -4.31
CA LYS A 38 -0.28 23.15 -3.59
C LYS A 38 -0.75 23.75 -2.26
N TRP A 39 -1.06 22.90 -1.29
CA TRP A 39 -1.56 23.35 0.00
C TRP A 39 -0.60 24.33 0.70
N PRO A 40 -1.12 25.37 1.37
CA PRO A 40 -0.32 26.32 2.11
C PRO A 40 0.46 25.65 3.24
N ASN A 41 1.53 26.30 3.69
CA ASN A 41 2.36 25.77 4.78
C ASN A 41 1.54 25.69 6.07
N ASN A 42 1.74 24.66 6.89
CA ASN A 42 1.03 24.49 8.17
C ASN A 42 1.23 25.68 9.14
N LYS A 43 2.28 26.48 8.95
CA LYS A 43 2.55 27.69 9.75
C LYS A 43 1.71 28.89 9.32
N SER A 44 1.15 28.90 8.11
CA SER A 44 0.33 29.99 7.56
C SER A 44 -1.13 29.89 8.05
N LYS A 45 -1.35 30.06 9.37
CA LYS A 45 -2.70 29.91 9.95
C LYS A 45 -3.74 30.82 9.32
N SER A 46 -3.36 32.05 8.96
CA SER A 46 -4.27 33.02 8.34
C SER A 46 -4.74 32.60 6.95
N GLU A 47 -3.88 31.97 6.14
CA GLU A 47 -4.25 31.48 4.80
C GLU A 47 -5.20 30.28 4.89
N TRP A 48 -4.96 29.39 5.87
CA TRP A 48 -5.86 28.27 6.15
C TRP A 48 -7.23 28.74 6.64
N GLN A 49 -7.26 29.72 7.55
CA GLN A 49 -8.50 30.24 8.09
C GLN A 49 -9.37 30.89 7.00
N GLN A 50 -8.76 31.71 6.14
CA GLN A 50 -9.49 32.30 5.01
C GLN A 50 -10.00 31.23 4.04
N PHE A 51 -9.24 30.16 3.82
CA PHE A 51 -9.68 29.07 2.95
C PHE A 51 -10.89 28.32 3.54
N ASP A 52 -10.87 28.04 4.83
CA ASP A 52 -12.00 27.40 5.52
C ASP A 52 -13.25 28.29 5.46
N GLU A 53 -13.10 29.61 5.70
CA GLU A 53 -14.20 30.59 5.59
C GLU A 53 -14.79 30.63 4.18
N ASP A 54 -13.95 30.60 3.14
CA ASP A 54 -14.39 30.56 1.73
C ASP A 54 -15.14 29.25 1.41
N VAL A 55 -14.63 28.11 1.87
CA VAL A 55 -15.28 26.80 1.69
C VAL A 55 -16.63 26.77 2.38
N ASP A 56 -16.72 27.27 3.61
CA ASP A 56 -17.97 27.35 4.35
C ASP A 56 -18.97 28.29 3.68
N ALA A 57 -18.54 29.46 3.21
CA ALA A 57 -19.39 30.39 2.47
C ALA A 57 -19.95 29.75 1.19
N ILE A 58 -19.11 29.05 0.41
CA ILE A 58 -19.50 28.37 -0.83
C ILE A 58 -20.43 27.19 -0.55
N LEU A 59 -20.15 26.37 0.46
CA LEU A 59 -21.01 25.24 0.83
C LEU A 59 -22.38 25.71 1.35
N ASN A 60 -22.43 26.83 2.07
CA ASN A 60 -23.68 27.40 2.57
C ASN A 60 -24.50 28.11 1.47
N THR A 61 -23.85 28.72 0.48
CA THR A 61 -24.54 29.36 -0.67
C THR A 61 -25.00 28.37 -1.73
N THR A 62 -24.16 27.39 -2.10
CA THR A 62 -24.48 26.41 -3.16
C THR A 62 -25.34 25.25 -2.69
N LEU A 63 -25.31 24.93 -1.40
CA LEU A 63 -26.05 23.82 -0.81
C LEU A 63 -26.82 24.28 0.44
N ALA A 64 -27.79 25.18 0.24
CA ALA A 64 -28.81 25.46 1.24
C ALA A 64 -29.73 24.21 1.40
N GLY A 65 -29.31 23.22 2.17
CA GLY A 65 -30.05 21.97 2.38
C GLY A 65 -29.22 20.82 2.99
N ASN A 66 -29.86 19.64 3.09
CA ASN A 66 -29.44 18.41 3.78
C ASN A 66 -27.91 18.22 3.96
N ILE A 67 -27.50 18.01 5.22
CA ILE A 67 -26.12 17.81 5.69
C ILE A 67 -25.44 16.63 4.99
N ASP A 68 -26.17 15.55 4.69
CA ASP A 68 -25.59 14.37 4.05
C ASP A 68 -25.04 14.67 2.66
N ARG A 69 -25.75 15.51 1.90
CA ARG A 69 -25.31 15.96 0.58
C ARG A 69 -24.11 16.90 0.67
N LYS A 70 -24.01 17.69 1.76
CA LYS A 70 -22.83 18.53 2.02
C LYS A 70 -21.60 17.66 2.20
N ILE A 71 -21.71 16.58 2.98
CA ILE A 71 -20.60 15.66 3.25
C ILE A 71 -20.13 14.95 1.97
N GLU A 72 -21.06 14.48 1.14
CA GLU A 72 -20.74 13.82 -0.12
C GLU A 72 -19.94 14.73 -1.07
N LEU A 73 -20.31 16.02 -1.16
CA LEU A 73 -19.73 16.96 -2.11
C LEU A 73 -18.54 17.75 -1.55
N MET A 74 -18.40 17.85 -0.23
CA MET A 74 -17.36 18.63 0.46
C MET A 74 -15.95 18.30 -0.03
N THR A 75 -15.64 17.01 -0.19
CA THR A 75 -14.30 16.57 -0.65
C THR A 75 -13.99 17.08 -2.06
N SER A 76 -15.00 17.15 -2.93
CA SER A 76 -14.84 17.67 -4.30
C SER A 76 -14.71 19.18 -4.32
N PHE A 77 -15.50 19.90 -3.50
CA PHE A 77 -15.40 21.35 -3.38
C PHE A 77 -14.06 21.81 -2.80
N ILE A 78 -13.61 21.21 -1.70
CA ILE A 78 -12.31 21.52 -1.10
C ILE A 78 -11.19 21.31 -2.11
N TYR A 79 -11.26 20.24 -2.91
CA TYR A 79 -10.27 19.99 -3.97
C TYR A 79 -10.31 21.05 -5.07
N ASN A 80 -11.50 21.43 -5.55
CA ASN A 80 -11.65 22.41 -6.63
C ASN A 80 -11.25 23.82 -6.17
N ILE A 81 -11.77 24.29 -5.04
CA ILE A 81 -11.42 25.60 -4.46
C ILE A 81 -9.93 25.66 -4.15
N GLY A 82 -9.38 24.57 -3.60
CA GLY A 82 -7.95 24.46 -3.34
C GLY A 82 -7.13 24.53 -4.64
N MET A 83 -7.59 23.88 -5.71
CA MET A 83 -6.96 23.93 -7.02
C MET A 83 -7.03 25.32 -7.65
N ASP A 84 -8.16 26.01 -7.54
CA ASP A 84 -8.37 27.34 -8.10
C ASP A 84 -7.54 28.39 -7.35
N ARG A 85 -7.46 28.29 -6.02
CA ARG A 85 -6.74 29.27 -5.18
C ARG A 85 -5.24 29.03 -5.12
N PHE A 86 -4.81 27.79 -4.96
CA PHE A 86 -3.39 27.46 -4.73
C PHE A 86 -2.70 26.84 -5.94
N GLY A 87 -3.46 26.40 -6.95
CA GLY A 87 -2.93 25.77 -8.14
C GLY A 87 -2.48 24.33 -7.94
N ALA A 88 -2.00 23.75 -9.04
CA ALA A 88 -1.42 22.41 -9.03
C ALA A 88 0.02 22.44 -8.48
N ASP A 89 0.32 21.48 -7.59
CA ASP A 89 1.66 21.18 -7.13
C ASP A 89 2.41 20.48 -8.27
N GLU A 90 3.15 21.26 -9.06
CA GLU A 90 3.99 20.81 -10.17
C GLU A 90 5.26 20.08 -9.73
N LYS A 91 5.29 19.53 -8.51
CA LYS A 91 6.42 18.70 -8.07
C LYS A 91 6.59 17.56 -9.06
N GLU A 92 7.55 17.75 -9.95
CA GLU A 92 8.06 16.72 -10.82
C GLU A 92 8.41 15.56 -9.89
N VAL A 93 7.80 14.40 -10.15
CA VAL A 93 8.14 13.19 -9.41
C VAL A 93 9.53 12.83 -9.87
N VAL A 94 10.54 13.49 -9.30
CA VAL A 94 11.93 13.09 -9.45
C VAL A 94 11.98 11.72 -8.81
N ARG A 95 11.85 10.70 -9.67
CA ARG A 95 12.12 9.32 -9.33
C ARG A 95 13.57 9.30 -8.91
N ARG A 96 13.82 9.44 -7.61
CA ARG A 96 15.11 9.09 -7.05
C ARG A 96 15.32 7.65 -7.46
N GLU A 97 16.32 7.41 -8.30
CA GLU A 97 16.74 6.06 -8.61
C GLU A 97 16.89 5.32 -7.29
N ASP A 98 16.32 4.12 -7.20
CA ASP A 98 16.41 3.27 -6.02
C ASP A 98 17.88 2.93 -5.79
N GLN A 99 18.59 3.84 -5.12
CA GLN A 99 19.98 3.69 -4.77
C GLN A 99 20.07 2.48 -3.84
N LYS A 100 20.62 1.39 -4.38
CA LYS A 100 20.70 0.12 -3.69
C LYS A 100 21.44 0.34 -2.37
N ASN A 101 20.71 0.10 -1.30
CA ASN A 101 21.23 0.17 0.05
C ASN A 101 22.49 -0.72 0.16
N ARG A 102 23.51 -0.28 0.91
CA ARG A 102 24.81 -0.98 1.04
C ARG A 102 24.67 -2.50 1.24
N ARG A 103 23.67 -2.93 2.02
CA ARG A 103 23.36 -4.34 2.29
C ARG A 103 22.82 -5.09 1.06
N GLU A 104 21.97 -4.46 0.27
CA GLU A 104 21.41 -5.02 -0.97
C GLU A 104 22.49 -5.16 -2.03
N SER A 105 23.36 -4.15 -2.16
CA SER A 105 24.55 -4.21 -3.03
C SER A 105 25.50 -5.35 -2.63
N LYS A 106 25.74 -5.54 -1.32
CA LYS A 106 26.57 -6.65 -0.81
C LYS A 106 25.94 -8.02 -1.11
N ILE A 107 24.62 -8.17 -0.96
CA ILE A 107 23.88 -9.39 -1.33
C ILE A 107 23.98 -9.65 -2.84
N ALA A 108 23.84 -8.61 -3.66
CA ALA A 108 23.94 -8.73 -5.12
C ALA A 108 25.35 -9.17 -5.56
N LYS A 109 26.40 -8.60 -4.95
CA LYS A 109 27.79 -9.02 -5.17
C LYS A 109 27.99 -10.50 -4.84
N MET A 110 27.61 -10.94 -3.63
CA MET A 110 27.74 -12.35 -3.24
C MET A 110 26.98 -13.31 -4.18
N ARG A 111 25.82 -12.90 -4.71
CA ARG A 111 25.09 -13.70 -5.72
C ARG A 111 25.83 -13.78 -7.05
N LYS A 112 26.49 -12.70 -7.47
CA LYS A 112 27.34 -12.67 -8.66
C LYS A 112 28.54 -13.60 -8.46
N ASP A 113 29.20 -13.50 -7.32
CA ASP A 113 30.35 -14.33 -6.96
C ASP A 113 29.98 -15.82 -6.97
N LEU A 114 28.83 -16.20 -6.39
CA LEU A 114 28.34 -17.58 -6.45
C LEU A 114 28.07 -18.08 -7.88
N ARG A 115 27.55 -17.23 -8.77
CA ARG A 115 27.34 -17.59 -10.18
C ARG A 115 28.67 -17.79 -10.91
N GLN A 116 29.64 -16.92 -10.65
CA GLN A 116 30.98 -17.05 -11.23
C GLN A 116 31.68 -18.31 -10.72
N LEU A 117 31.56 -18.60 -9.41
CA LEU A 117 32.15 -19.77 -8.80
C LEU A 117 31.54 -21.07 -9.32
N LYS A 118 30.22 -21.09 -9.60
CA LYS A 118 29.58 -22.20 -10.30
C LYS A 118 30.17 -22.43 -11.70
N LYS A 119 30.41 -21.35 -12.46
CA LYS A 119 31.03 -21.46 -13.79
C LYS A 119 32.44 -22.04 -13.69
N ARG A 120 33.27 -21.54 -12.76
CA ARG A 120 34.63 -22.04 -12.51
C ARG A 120 34.64 -23.49 -12.06
N TYR A 121 33.75 -23.87 -11.14
CA TYR A 121 33.62 -25.25 -10.67
C TYR A 121 33.34 -26.24 -11.81
N ASN A 122 32.53 -25.85 -12.79
CA ASN A 122 32.24 -26.69 -13.95
C ASN A 122 33.42 -26.82 -14.94
N GLN A 123 34.39 -25.90 -14.89
CA GLN A 123 35.56 -25.85 -15.78
C GLN A 123 36.84 -26.36 -15.10
N ALA A 124 36.84 -26.53 -13.78
CA ALA A 124 38.00 -26.85 -12.98
C ALA A 124 38.34 -28.35 -12.99
N SER A 125 39.61 -28.67 -12.78
CA SER A 125 40.10 -30.04 -12.55
C SER A 125 39.56 -30.61 -11.23
N GLU A 126 39.53 -31.94 -11.08
CA GLU A 126 39.06 -32.61 -9.86
C GLU A 126 39.79 -32.14 -8.60
N ASP A 127 41.09 -31.83 -8.70
CA ASP A 127 41.92 -31.38 -7.58
C ASP A 127 41.52 -29.98 -7.07
N GLU A 128 40.99 -29.11 -7.94
CA GLU A 128 40.62 -27.74 -7.60
C GLU A 128 39.16 -27.61 -7.12
N LYS A 129 38.31 -28.58 -7.48
CA LYS A 129 36.90 -28.64 -7.07
C LYS A 129 36.68 -28.60 -5.55
N PRO A 130 37.44 -29.32 -4.70
CA PRO A 130 37.23 -29.23 -3.25
C PRO A 130 37.45 -27.80 -2.73
N ALA A 131 38.54 -27.13 -3.14
CA ALA A 131 38.82 -25.75 -2.75
C ALA A 131 37.73 -24.77 -3.21
N LEU A 132 37.23 -24.93 -4.44
CA LEU A 132 36.11 -24.12 -4.96
C LEU A 132 34.80 -24.38 -4.20
N SER A 133 34.57 -25.61 -3.74
CA SER A 133 33.42 -25.99 -2.93
C SER A 133 33.46 -25.31 -1.55
N GLU A 134 34.60 -25.34 -0.89
CA GLU A 134 34.79 -24.65 0.40
C GLU A 134 34.54 -23.14 0.27
N LEU A 135 35.11 -22.51 -0.76
CA LEU A 135 34.90 -21.09 -1.04
C LEU A 135 33.41 -20.78 -1.27
N ARG A 136 32.69 -21.66 -1.97
CA ARG A 136 31.24 -21.52 -2.20
C ARG A 136 30.47 -21.55 -0.89
N ASP A 137 30.84 -22.43 0.02
CA ASP A 137 30.16 -22.58 1.30
C ASP A 137 30.44 -21.42 2.26
N THR A 138 31.66 -20.87 2.27
CA THR A 138 31.94 -19.64 3.03
C THR A 138 31.08 -18.46 2.54
N ILE A 139 30.94 -18.28 1.23
CA ILE A 139 30.09 -17.23 0.65
C ILE A 139 28.62 -17.47 0.97
N ARG A 140 28.14 -18.72 0.91
CA ARG A 140 26.76 -19.08 1.31
C ARG A 140 26.48 -18.76 2.78
N LYS A 141 27.40 -19.10 3.69
CA LYS A 141 27.30 -18.76 5.12
C LYS A 141 27.20 -17.24 5.31
N LYS A 142 28.09 -16.46 4.69
CA LYS A 142 28.06 -14.98 4.72
C LYS A 142 26.77 -14.40 4.13
N LEU A 143 26.27 -14.97 3.03
CA LEU A 143 25.01 -14.56 2.40
C LEU A 143 23.81 -14.81 3.31
N LYS A 144 23.75 -15.96 4.00
CA LYS A 144 22.68 -16.29 4.95
C LYS A 144 22.62 -15.27 6.08
N ILE A 145 23.76 -14.94 6.69
CA ILE A 145 23.86 -13.94 7.77
C ILE A 145 23.40 -12.57 7.28
N THR A 146 23.89 -12.13 6.13
CA THR A 146 23.56 -10.82 5.56
C THR A 146 22.07 -10.71 5.20
N ARG A 147 21.47 -11.77 4.62
CA ARG A 147 20.03 -11.80 4.34
C ARG A 147 19.19 -11.80 5.63
N ARG A 148 19.63 -12.48 6.70
CA ARG A 148 18.92 -12.45 7.99
C ARG A 148 18.91 -11.03 8.56
N ALA A 149 20.07 -10.36 8.59
CA ALA A 149 20.18 -8.98 9.04
C ALA A 149 19.29 -8.01 8.25
N GLU A 150 19.20 -8.20 6.93
CA GLU A 150 18.34 -7.38 6.08
C GLU A 150 16.85 -7.65 6.30
N ARG A 151 16.44 -8.92 6.45
CA ARG A 151 15.05 -9.26 6.81
C ARG A 151 14.65 -8.64 8.15
N THR A 152 15.51 -8.72 9.17
CA THR A 152 15.24 -8.12 10.48
C THR A 152 15.05 -6.60 10.36
N ARG A 153 15.91 -5.92 9.60
CA ARG A 153 15.76 -4.49 9.31
C ARG A 153 14.42 -4.17 8.64
N LYS A 154 14.08 -4.89 7.55
CA LYS A 154 12.82 -4.67 6.82
C LYS A 154 11.61 -4.92 7.71
N ARG A 155 11.63 -5.97 8.53
CA ARG A 155 10.57 -6.25 9.52
C ARG A 155 10.42 -5.11 10.53
N ARG A 156 11.52 -4.59 11.09
CA ARG A 156 11.48 -3.44 12.01
C ARG A 156 10.87 -2.21 11.36
N LYS A 157 11.38 -1.82 10.18
CA LYS A 157 10.85 -0.67 9.42
C LYS A 157 9.36 -0.82 9.11
N ASN A 158 8.91 -2.02 8.74
CA ASN A 158 7.51 -2.30 8.46
C ASN A 158 6.64 -2.18 9.73
N ARG A 159 7.12 -2.62 10.89
CA ARG A 159 6.41 -2.45 12.17
C ARG A 159 6.27 -0.97 12.54
N GLU A 160 7.36 -0.21 12.44
CA GLU A 160 7.37 1.23 12.69
C GLU A 160 6.42 1.96 11.73
N SER A 161 6.43 1.60 10.44
CA SER A 161 5.53 2.20 9.44
C SER A 161 4.06 1.89 9.75
N LYS A 162 3.74 0.64 10.12
CA LYS A 162 2.38 0.24 10.52
C LYS A 162 1.91 0.95 11.79
N SER A 163 2.78 1.04 12.80
CA SER A 163 2.51 1.76 14.04
C SER A 163 2.27 3.25 13.80
N SER A 164 3.09 3.88 12.93
CA SER A 164 2.92 5.27 12.54
C SER A 164 1.61 5.53 11.81
N ILE A 165 1.18 4.63 10.91
CA ILE A 165 -0.12 4.75 10.23
C ILE A 165 -1.26 4.69 11.26
N TYR A 166 -1.26 3.68 12.14
CA TYR A 166 -2.31 3.51 13.15
C TYR A 166 -2.41 4.71 14.10
N SER A 167 -1.28 5.26 14.54
CA SER A 167 -1.24 6.44 15.40
C SER A 167 -1.71 7.72 14.71
N ARG A 168 -1.67 7.80 13.38
CA ARG A 168 -1.90 9.03 12.61
C ARG A 168 -3.29 9.12 11.99
N SER A 169 -4.02 7.99 11.93
CA SER A 169 -5.30 7.91 11.23
C SER A 169 -6.50 8.45 12.01
N PHE A 170 -6.47 8.53 13.35
CA PHE A 170 -7.70 8.83 14.11
C PHE A 170 -7.65 9.92 15.21
N PRO A 171 -6.74 10.91 15.22
CA PRO A 171 -6.84 11.99 16.21
C PRO A 171 -8.06 12.90 15.95
N ILE A 172 -8.39 13.17 14.68
CA ILE A 172 -9.55 14.01 14.31
C ILE A 172 -10.86 13.28 14.55
N TYR A 173 -10.95 11.99 14.20
CA TYR A 173 -12.14 11.17 14.45
C TYR A 173 -12.41 10.97 15.95
N ILE A 174 -11.37 10.74 16.77
CA ILE A 174 -11.53 10.67 18.24
C ILE A 174 -11.95 12.04 18.81
N LYS A 175 -11.45 13.15 18.25
CA LYS A 175 -11.81 14.49 18.70
C LYS A 175 -13.25 14.87 18.31
N ILE A 176 -13.68 14.59 17.08
CA ILE A 176 -15.02 14.92 16.58
C ILE A 176 -16.09 14.02 17.22
N PHE A 177 -15.84 12.71 17.35
CA PHE A 177 -16.85 11.74 17.79
C PHE A 177 -16.69 11.25 19.23
N GLY A 178 -15.58 11.57 19.91
CA GLY A 178 -15.40 11.31 21.34
C GLY A 178 -16.27 12.22 22.21
N GLU A 179 -16.57 13.44 21.74
CA GLU A 179 -17.45 14.40 22.42
C GLU A 179 -18.94 14.05 22.26
N GLU A 180 -19.36 13.48 21.12
CA GLU A 180 -20.77 13.13 20.86
C GLU A 180 -21.26 11.92 21.68
N ARG A 181 -20.37 11.02 22.11
CA ARG A 181 -20.74 9.91 23.01
C ARG A 181 -21.00 10.35 24.45
N ILE A 182 -20.49 11.50 24.86
CA ILE A 182 -20.70 12.03 26.22
C ILE A 182 -22.04 12.78 26.30
N ARG A 183 -22.50 13.40 25.19
CA ARG A 183 -23.75 14.17 25.15
C ARG A 183 -25.02 13.32 25.00
N THR A 184 -24.91 12.08 24.56
CA THR A 184 -26.06 11.18 24.34
C THR A 184 -26.46 10.38 25.58
N THR A 185 -25.74 10.54 26.70
CA THR A 185 -26.08 9.90 28.00
C THR A 185 -26.74 10.86 29.01
N GLU A 186 -27.00 12.12 28.64
CA GLU A 186 -27.62 13.14 29.50
C GLU A 186 -28.97 13.67 28.97
N SER A 187 -29.76 12.83 28.28
CA SER A 187 -31.17 13.15 27.96
C SER A 187 -32.10 12.01 28.31
#